data_AF-A0A6A5KJV7-F1
#
_entry.id   AF-A0A6A5KJV7-F1
#
_cell.length_a   1.000
_cell.length_b   1.000
_cell.length_c   1.000
_cell.angle_alpha   90.00
_cell.angle_beta   90.00
_cell.angle_gamma   90.00
#
_symmetry.space_group_name_H-M   'P 1'
#
loop_
_entity.id
_entity.type
_entity.pdbx_description
1 polymer ?
#
loop_
_entity_poly.entity_id
_entity_poly.type
_entity_poly.pdbx_seq_one_letter_code
_entity_poly.pdbx_strand_id
1 'polypeptide(L)'
;MNVMYPFLPSLSEPSEQEGADPVLRQDVRTRIEKAVRHIEPFHLALDADWPLITQHNSKNAGVWLGPTVSTAPSFHNLRGALLAEFDVTMPGATPRQPYNPQLFIGRVRGNQRQLQGISAMIKRSFAESLSQEGHRVKKPLVLDWYVDRISVMERPKAHYPFKVIGTIELGKE
;
A
#
# COMPACT_ATOMS: atom_id res chain seq x y z
N MET A 1 4.78 0.95 -5.12
CA MET A 1 3.86 0.05 -4.39
C MET A 1 2.92 0.91 -3.56
N ASN A 2 1.61 0.64 -3.59
CA ASN A 2 0.59 1.63 -3.21
C ASN A 2 0.09 1.36 -1.78
N VAL A 3 0.46 2.22 -0.85
CA VAL A 3 -0.03 2.24 0.52
C VAL A 3 -1.15 3.28 0.59
N MET A 4 -2.42 2.87 0.34
CA MET A 4 -3.55 3.80 0.26
C MET A 4 -4.05 4.30 1.63
N TYR A 5 -3.95 5.60 1.89
CA TYR A 5 -4.73 6.36 2.88
C TYR A 5 -4.91 7.81 2.38
N PRO A 6 -5.97 8.55 2.78
CA PRO A 6 -7.37 8.42 2.39
C PRO A 6 -7.64 9.02 0.99
N PHE A 7 -8.80 8.73 0.40
CA PHE A 7 -9.25 9.41 -0.83
C PHE A 7 -9.61 10.87 -0.52
N LEU A 8 -8.63 11.76 -0.65
CA LEU A 8 -8.91 13.19 -0.72
C LEU A 8 -9.48 13.49 -2.13
N PRO A 9 -10.59 14.24 -2.23
CA PRO A 9 -11.35 14.38 -3.48
C PRO A 9 -10.58 15.07 -4.61
N SER A 10 -9.50 15.79 -4.31
CA SER A 10 -8.51 16.23 -5.29
C SER A 10 -7.19 16.55 -4.59
N LEU A 11 -6.11 15.94 -5.08
CA LEU A 11 -4.75 16.09 -4.54
C LEU A 11 -3.82 16.83 -5.50
N SER A 12 -4.26 17.03 -6.74
CA SER A 12 -3.53 17.75 -7.78
C SER A 12 -3.91 19.22 -7.85
N GLU A 13 -2.97 20.06 -8.27
CA GLU A 13 -3.24 21.45 -8.64
C GLU A 13 -4.21 21.47 -9.84
N PRO A 14 -5.22 22.36 -9.86
CA PRO A 14 -6.07 22.54 -11.03
C PRO A 14 -5.20 23.09 -12.18
N SER A 15 -4.93 22.26 -13.18
CA SER A 15 -4.24 22.71 -14.40
C SER A 15 -5.23 23.37 -15.34
N GLU A 16 -4.98 24.64 -15.68
CA GLU A 16 -5.70 25.36 -16.75
C GLU A 16 -5.25 24.91 -18.15
N GLN A 17 -4.14 24.18 -18.25
CA GLN A 17 -3.63 23.64 -19.51
C GLN A 17 -4.07 22.19 -19.71
N GLU A 18 -4.82 21.95 -20.79
CA GLU A 18 -5.14 20.61 -21.26
C GLU A 18 -3.85 19.84 -21.58
N GLY A 19 -3.62 18.73 -20.89
CA GLY A 19 -2.49 17.83 -21.13
C GLY A 19 -1.29 17.97 -20.18
N ALA A 20 -1.30 18.92 -19.24
CA ALA A 20 -0.27 18.95 -18.20
C ALA A 20 -0.42 17.76 -17.25
N ASP A 21 0.71 17.18 -16.83
CA ASP A 21 0.67 16.10 -15.85
C ASP A 21 0.26 16.63 -14.47
N PRO A 22 -0.61 15.91 -13.75
CA PRO A 22 -1.10 16.34 -12.45
C PRO A 22 0.05 16.43 -11.44
N VAL A 23 0.16 17.58 -10.78
CA VAL A 23 1.20 17.86 -9.76
C VAL A 23 0.56 17.93 -8.39
N LEU A 24 1.19 17.29 -7.41
CA LEU A 24 0.77 17.33 -6.00
C LEU A 24 0.70 18.77 -5.49
N ARG A 25 -0.44 19.13 -4.91
CA ARG A 25 -0.65 20.44 -4.30
C ARG A 25 0.37 20.75 -3.21
N GLN A 26 0.87 21.98 -3.19
CA GLN A 26 1.94 22.36 -2.27
C GLN A 26 1.52 22.28 -0.79
N ASP A 27 0.26 22.56 -0.46
CA ASP A 27 -0.25 22.45 0.91
C ASP A 27 -0.31 20.99 1.39
N VAL A 28 -0.66 20.06 0.49
CA VAL A 28 -0.66 18.61 0.79
C VAL A 28 0.76 18.11 0.94
N ARG A 29 1.66 18.50 0.03
CA ARG A 29 3.09 18.17 0.10
C ARG A 29 3.67 18.58 1.46
N THR A 30 3.50 19.85 1.84
CA THR A 30 4.00 20.40 3.11
C THR A 30 3.48 19.61 4.32
N ARG A 31 2.21 19.19 4.31
CA ARG A 31 1.62 18.39 5.40
C ARG A 31 2.21 16.99 5.48
N ILE A 32 2.46 16.34 4.34
CA ILE A 32 3.10 15.03 4.33
C ILE A 32 4.55 15.14 4.80
N GLU A 33 5.31 16.11 4.28
CA GLU A 33 6.70 16.40 4.72
C GLU A 33 6.75 16.62 6.24
N LYS A 34 5.84 17.45 6.78
CA LYS A 34 5.71 17.66 8.22
C LYS A 34 5.43 16.36 8.99
N ALA A 35 4.52 15.51 8.49
CA ALA A 35 4.19 14.24 9.14
C ALA A 35 5.40 13.30 9.21
N VAL A 36 6.24 13.30 8.17
CA VAL A 36 7.24 12.24 7.96
C VAL A 36 8.66 12.68 8.29
N ARG A 37 8.85 13.96 8.67
CA ARG A 37 10.17 14.55 8.92
C ARG A 37 11.05 13.76 9.90
N HIS A 38 10.42 13.10 10.87
CA HIS A 38 11.10 12.35 11.94
C HIS A 38 11.08 10.83 11.72
N ILE A 39 10.65 10.40 10.54
CA ILE A 39 10.53 8.99 10.21
C ILE A 39 11.68 8.65 9.27
N GLU A 40 12.67 7.95 9.81
CA GLU A 40 13.79 7.43 9.03
C GLU A 40 13.33 6.35 8.05
N PRO A 41 14.03 6.20 6.91
CA PRO A 41 13.89 5.03 6.05
C PRO A 41 14.01 3.72 6.84
N PHE A 42 13.22 2.72 6.47
CA PHE A 42 13.16 1.46 7.23
C PHE A 42 12.97 0.24 6.33
N HIS A 43 13.35 -0.92 6.85
CA HIS A 43 13.05 -2.19 6.22
C HIS A 43 11.67 -2.70 6.63
N LEU A 44 10.91 -3.11 5.63
CA LEU A 44 9.61 -3.75 5.74
C LEU A 44 9.74 -5.17 5.20
N ALA A 45 9.24 -6.14 5.94
CA ALA A 45 9.14 -7.52 5.48
C ALA A 45 7.66 -7.88 5.39
N LEU A 46 7.24 -8.39 4.23
CA LEU A 46 5.88 -8.87 4.01
C LEU A 46 5.83 -10.40 4.15
N ASP A 47 4.85 -10.90 4.89
CA ASP A 47 4.65 -12.33 5.09
C ASP A 47 4.01 -12.97 3.83
N ALA A 48 4.79 -13.79 3.13
CA ALA A 48 4.35 -14.57 1.97
C ALA A 48 3.99 -16.02 2.33
N ASP A 49 4.28 -16.46 3.57
CA ASP A 49 3.86 -17.75 4.08
C ASP A 49 2.35 -17.80 4.37
N TRP A 50 1.78 -16.65 4.75
CA TRP A 50 0.38 -16.50 5.15
C TRP A 50 -0.32 -15.34 4.44
N PRO A 51 -0.57 -15.44 3.11
CA PRO A 51 -1.34 -14.43 2.41
C PRO A 51 -2.76 -14.34 2.97
N LEU A 52 -3.22 -13.12 3.24
CA LEU A 52 -4.58 -12.84 3.67
C LEU A 52 -5.53 -12.91 2.47
N ILE A 53 -6.61 -13.69 2.62
CA ILE A 53 -7.68 -13.78 1.62
C ILE A 53 -8.91 -13.07 2.17
N THR A 54 -9.28 -11.95 1.54
CA THR A 54 -10.47 -11.17 1.90
C THR A 54 -11.57 -11.45 0.88
N GLN A 55 -12.66 -12.09 1.30
CA GLN A 55 -13.80 -12.34 0.43
C GLN A 55 -14.59 -11.04 0.22
N HIS A 56 -14.79 -10.66 -1.04
CA HIS A 56 -15.64 -9.53 -1.43
C HIS A 56 -17.07 -9.97 -1.73
N ASN A 57 -17.24 -11.18 -2.27
CA ASN A 57 -18.52 -11.86 -2.45
C ASN A 57 -18.30 -13.37 -2.59
N SER A 58 -19.37 -14.14 -2.79
CA SER A 58 -19.34 -15.61 -2.88
C SER A 58 -18.43 -16.20 -3.96
N LYS A 59 -18.00 -15.39 -4.93
CA LYS A 59 -17.15 -15.82 -6.06
C LYS A 59 -15.87 -15.01 -6.23
N ASN A 60 -15.61 -14.00 -5.40
CA ASN A 60 -14.48 -13.09 -5.58
C ASN A 60 -13.78 -12.83 -4.26
N ALA A 61 -12.47 -13.03 -4.25
CA ALA A 61 -11.63 -12.66 -3.12
C ALA A 61 -10.42 -11.86 -3.59
N GLY A 62 -9.99 -10.92 -2.76
CA GLY A 62 -8.71 -10.24 -2.88
C GLY A 62 -7.65 -10.98 -2.06
N VAL A 63 -6.42 -10.99 -2.56
CA VAL A 63 -5.28 -11.61 -1.92
C VAL A 63 -4.28 -10.53 -1.55
N TRP A 64 -3.82 -10.57 -0.31
CA TRP A 64 -3.02 -9.52 0.30
C TRP A 64 -1.83 -10.12 1.07
N LEU A 65 -0.69 -9.44 1.05
CA LEU A 65 0.44 -9.74 1.93
C LEU A 65 0.53 -8.67 3.02
N GLY A 66 0.55 -9.10 4.28
CA GLY A 66 0.69 -8.20 5.42
C GLY A 66 2.13 -8.04 5.87
N PRO A 67 2.47 -6.97 6.61
CA PRO A 67 3.76 -6.85 7.27
C PRO A 67 3.96 -7.97 8.29
N THR A 68 5.20 -8.43 8.43
CA THR A 68 5.60 -9.32 9.53
C THR A 68 5.54 -8.56 10.86
N VAL A 69 5.42 -9.31 11.96
CA VAL A 69 5.31 -8.77 13.33
C VAL A 69 6.49 -7.86 13.69
N SER A 70 7.71 -8.18 13.22
CA SER A 70 8.92 -7.40 13.52
C SER A 70 8.95 -6.05 12.81
N THR A 71 8.38 -5.93 11.61
CA THR A 71 8.40 -4.69 10.81
C THR A 71 7.12 -3.86 10.91
N ALA A 72 6.07 -4.42 11.51
CA ALA A 72 4.80 -3.72 11.73
C ALA A 72 4.95 -2.40 12.51
N PRO A 73 5.81 -2.25 13.55
CA PRO A 73 5.90 -1.00 14.32
C PRO A 73 6.31 0.23 13.50
N SER A 74 7.37 0.14 12.69
CA SER A 74 7.84 1.26 11.86
C SER A 74 6.79 1.70 10.86
N PHE A 75 6.10 0.72 10.26
CA PHE A 75 5.00 1.00 9.35
C PHE A 75 3.80 1.64 10.08
N HIS A 76 3.44 1.15 11.26
CA HIS A 76 2.38 1.72 12.07
C HIS A 76 2.69 3.15 12.51
N ASN A 77 3.95 3.46 12.81
CA ASN A 77 4.39 4.82 13.11
C ASN A 77 4.18 5.75 11.90
N LEU A 78 4.65 5.34 10.71
CA LEU A 78 4.42 6.08 9.46
C LEU A 78 2.93 6.32 9.20
N ARG A 79 2.12 5.27 9.34
CA ARG A 79 0.67 5.37 9.22
C ARG A 79 0.09 6.36 10.23
N GLY A 80 0.47 6.27 11.50
CA GLY A 80 -0.03 7.12 12.57
C GLY A 80 0.29 8.60 12.34
N ALA A 81 1.51 8.90 11.88
CA ALA A 81 1.92 10.27 11.59
C ALA A 81 1.14 10.88 10.42
N LEU A 82 0.99 10.14 9.31
CA LEU A 82 0.17 10.58 8.18
C LEU A 82 -1.30 10.75 8.63
N LEU A 83 -1.80 9.81 9.42
CA LEU A 83 -3.16 9.88 9.93
C LEU A 83 -3.42 11.15 10.72
N ALA A 84 -2.53 11.52 11.64
CA ALA A 84 -2.67 12.69 12.49
C ALA A 84 -2.80 13.98 11.68
N GLU A 85 -2.04 14.13 10.59
CA GLU A 85 -2.16 15.31 9.73
C GLU A 85 -3.45 15.31 8.92
N PHE A 86 -3.95 14.14 8.50
CA PHE A 86 -5.16 14.00 7.67
C PHE A 86 -6.41 13.55 8.46
N ASP A 87 -6.40 13.60 9.80
CA ASP A 87 -7.51 13.18 10.67
C ASP A 87 -8.68 14.18 10.75
N VAL A 88 -8.71 15.14 9.83
CA VAL A 88 -9.86 16.02 9.71
C VAL A 88 -10.98 15.21 9.07
N THR A 89 -12.06 15.03 9.83
CA THR A 89 -13.41 14.67 9.41
C THR A 89 -13.77 15.33 8.09
N MET A 90 -13.41 14.69 6.98
CA MET A 90 -13.88 15.07 5.65
C MET A 90 -15.38 14.77 5.60
N PRO A 91 -16.24 15.75 5.29
CA PRO A 91 -17.67 15.50 5.10
C PRO A 91 -17.85 14.40 4.04
N GLY A 92 -18.46 13.28 4.42
CA GLY A 92 -18.66 12.12 3.54
C GLY A 92 -17.62 11.01 3.63
N ALA A 93 -16.59 11.12 4.47
CA ALA A 93 -15.71 9.99 4.76
C ALA A 93 -16.47 8.91 5.55
N THR A 94 -16.59 7.72 4.97
CA THR A 94 -17.12 6.54 5.65
C THR A 94 -16.33 6.26 6.94
N PRO A 95 -16.97 5.67 7.97
CA PRO A 95 -16.29 5.34 9.23
C PRO A 95 -14.98 4.63 8.93
N ARG A 96 -13.88 5.21 9.40
CA ARG A 96 -12.51 4.76 9.11
C ARG A 96 -12.37 3.31 9.56
N GLN A 97 -12.50 2.35 8.63
CA GLN A 97 -11.97 1.02 8.90
C GLN A 97 -10.49 1.20 9.26
N PRO A 98 -9.99 0.52 10.31
CA PRO A 98 -8.59 0.59 10.64
C PRO A 98 -7.80 0.12 9.42
N TYR A 99 -7.13 1.05 8.76
CA TYR A 99 -6.31 0.73 7.59
C TYR A 99 -5.24 -0.26 8.00
N ASN A 100 -5.31 -1.44 7.41
CA ASN A 100 -4.27 -2.43 7.55
C ASN A 100 -3.35 -2.30 6.33
N PRO A 101 -2.11 -1.84 6.51
CA PRO A 101 -1.18 -1.73 5.41
C PRO A 101 -0.86 -3.12 4.88
N GLN A 102 -1.22 -3.37 3.64
CA GLN A 102 -1.07 -4.67 3.00
C GLN A 102 -0.79 -4.45 1.52
N LEU A 103 0.01 -5.35 0.95
CA LEU A 103 0.25 -5.40 -0.48
C LEU A 103 -0.84 -6.23 -1.15
N PHE A 104 -1.65 -5.61 -1.99
CA PHE A 104 -2.54 -6.34 -2.90
C PHE A 104 -1.71 -7.06 -3.97
N ILE A 105 -1.79 -8.39 -4.02
CA ILE A 105 -1.07 -9.18 -5.03
C ILE A 105 -1.98 -9.72 -6.13
N GLY A 106 -3.30 -9.71 -5.93
CA GLY A 106 -4.21 -10.10 -6.98
C GLY A 106 -5.63 -10.38 -6.52
N ARG A 107 -6.51 -10.58 -7.51
CA ARG A 107 -7.89 -11.00 -7.31
C ARG A 107 -8.07 -12.39 -7.86
N VAL A 108 -8.81 -13.20 -7.12
CA VAL A 108 -9.12 -14.57 -7.49
C VAL A 108 -10.64 -14.75 -7.60
N ARG A 109 -11.04 -15.59 -8.54
CA ARG A 109 -12.44 -15.98 -8.74
C ARG A 109 -12.58 -17.48 -8.50
N GLY A 110 -13.55 -17.86 -7.69
CA GLY A 110 -13.79 -19.27 -7.37
C GLY A 110 -14.79 -19.46 -6.25
N ASN A 111 -15.29 -20.68 -6.09
CA ASN A 111 -16.09 -21.08 -4.95
C ASN A 111 -15.22 -21.20 -3.68
N GLN A 112 -15.85 -21.30 -2.51
CA GLN A 112 -15.14 -21.33 -1.21
C GLN A 112 -14.06 -22.42 -1.12
N ARG A 113 -14.30 -23.60 -1.72
CA ARG A 113 -13.34 -24.71 -1.76
C ARG A 113 -12.11 -24.39 -2.62
N GLN A 114 -12.31 -23.72 -3.75
CA GLN A 114 -11.21 -23.24 -4.60
C GLN A 114 -10.39 -22.16 -3.88
N LEU A 115 -11.05 -21.26 -3.12
CA LEU A 115 -10.36 -20.21 -2.36
C LEU A 115 -9.42 -20.76 -1.28
N GLN A 116 -9.73 -21.93 -0.69
CA GLN A 116 -8.87 -22.57 0.32
C GLN A 116 -7.52 -23.04 -0.24
N GLY A 117 -7.45 -23.42 -1.53
CA GLY A 117 -6.20 -23.88 -2.17
C GLY A 117 -5.27 -22.75 -2.61
N ILE A 118 -5.77 -21.51 -2.65
CA ILE A 118 -5.07 -20.38 -3.25
C ILE A 118 -3.87 -19.95 -2.42
N SER A 119 -3.98 -19.94 -1.08
CA SER A 119 -2.84 -19.63 -0.21
C SER A 119 -1.66 -20.59 -0.45
N ALA A 120 -1.94 -21.89 -0.61
CA ALA A 120 -0.91 -22.88 -0.89
C ALA A 120 -0.26 -22.67 -2.28
N MET A 121 -1.05 -22.33 -3.30
CA MET A 121 -0.55 -22.01 -4.64
C MET A 121 0.35 -20.77 -4.63
N ILE A 122 -0.07 -19.70 -3.95
CA ILE A 122 0.71 -18.45 -3.85
C ILE A 122 2.03 -18.71 -3.13
N LYS A 123 1.97 -19.39 -1.98
CA LYS A 123 3.16 -19.75 -1.21
C LYS A 123 4.16 -20.55 -2.04
N ARG A 124 3.66 -21.53 -2.80
CA ARG A 124 4.47 -22.32 -3.73
C ARG A 124 5.08 -21.46 -4.83
N SER A 125 4.30 -20.57 -5.44
CA SER A 125 4.79 -19.64 -6.48
C SER A 125 5.92 -18.77 -5.94
N PHE A 126 5.78 -18.19 -4.75
CA PHE A 126 6.86 -17.38 -4.15
C PHE A 126 8.11 -18.20 -3.87
N ALA A 127 7.96 -19.41 -3.31
CA ALA A 127 9.08 -20.30 -3.06
C ALA A 127 9.83 -20.69 -4.35
N GLU A 128 9.09 -20.98 -5.42
CA GLU A 128 9.65 -21.31 -6.74
C GLU A 128 10.40 -20.11 -7.34
N SER A 129 9.79 -18.91 -7.33
CA SER A 129 10.43 -17.69 -7.85
C SER A 129 11.72 -17.35 -7.10
N LEU A 130 11.70 -17.36 -5.76
CA LEU A 130 12.89 -17.08 -4.95
C LEU A 130 14.00 -18.13 -5.17
N SER A 131 13.63 -19.40 -5.34
CA SER A 131 14.60 -20.46 -5.67
C SER A 131 15.27 -20.24 -7.03
N GLN A 132 14.51 -19.80 -8.03
CA GLN A 132 15.01 -19.54 -9.39
C GLN A 132 15.97 -18.35 -9.42
N GLU A 133 15.76 -17.35 -8.56
CA GLU A 133 16.64 -16.19 -8.41
C GLU A 133 17.93 -16.51 -7.61
N GLY A 134 18.17 -17.79 -7.28
CA GLY A 134 19.35 -18.22 -6.54
C GLY A 134 19.31 -17.89 -5.05
N HIS A 135 18.18 -17.38 -4.55
CA HIS A 135 17.97 -17.21 -3.12
C HIS A 135 17.69 -18.57 -2.48
N ARG A 136 18.45 -18.91 -1.43
CA ARG A 136 18.07 -20.04 -0.58
C ARG A 136 16.70 -19.73 0.01
N VAL A 137 15.70 -20.57 -0.28
CA VAL A 137 14.39 -20.50 0.36
C VAL A 137 14.56 -20.75 1.85
N LYS A 138 14.70 -19.67 2.60
CA LYS A 138 14.66 -19.68 4.06
C LYS A 138 13.21 -19.55 4.48
N LYS A 139 12.81 -20.30 5.49
CA LYS A 139 11.54 -20.10 6.17
C LYS A 139 11.76 -19.14 7.35
N PRO A 140 10.86 -18.18 7.62
CA PRO A 140 9.63 -17.92 6.86
C PRO A 140 9.88 -17.27 5.48
N LEU A 141 8.97 -17.52 4.52
CA LEU A 141 8.97 -16.85 3.21
C LEU A 141 8.54 -15.40 3.40
N VAL A 142 9.48 -14.48 3.24
CA VAL A 142 9.26 -13.05 3.38
C VAL A 142 9.68 -12.32 2.11
N LEU A 143 8.98 -11.23 1.80
CA LEU A 143 9.40 -10.26 0.80
C LEU A 143 9.95 -9.05 1.53
N ASP A 144 11.27 -8.90 1.50
CA ASP A 144 11.98 -7.77 2.07
C ASP A 144 11.89 -6.55 1.14
N TRP A 145 11.62 -5.40 1.73
CA TRP A 145 11.44 -4.13 1.03
C TRP A 145 12.11 -3.02 1.83
N TYR A 146 12.83 -2.12 1.15
CA TYR A 146 13.37 -0.91 1.76
C TYR A 146 12.46 0.28 1.45
N VAL A 147 11.93 0.92 2.49
CA VAL A 147 10.99 2.04 2.38
C VAL A 147 11.74 3.32 2.67
N ASP A 148 11.95 4.13 1.64
CA ASP A 148 12.67 5.41 1.69
C ASP A 148 11.81 6.60 1.24
N ARG A 149 10.62 6.35 0.71
CA ARG A 149 9.77 7.36 0.09
C ARG A 149 8.29 7.03 0.16
N ILE A 150 7.48 8.08 0.08
CA ILE A 150 6.03 8.05 -0.03
C ILE A 150 5.66 8.65 -1.38
N SER A 151 4.95 7.88 -2.20
CA SER A 151 4.38 8.39 -3.45
C SER A 151 2.90 8.71 -3.25
N VAL A 152 2.51 9.94 -3.57
CA VAL A 152 1.11 10.34 -3.62
C VAL A 152 0.58 10.02 -5.01
N MET A 153 -0.56 9.32 -5.04
CA MET A 153 -1.17 8.89 -6.29
C MET A 153 -2.59 9.38 -6.38
N GLU A 154 -2.96 9.81 -7.59
CA GLU A 154 -4.33 10.21 -7.90
C GLU A 154 -4.89 9.33 -9.00
N ARG A 155 -6.21 9.15 -8.95
CA ARG A 155 -6.96 8.42 -9.96
C ARG A 155 -8.04 9.34 -10.54
N PRO A 156 -7.86 9.86 -11.75
CA PRO A 156 -8.79 10.85 -12.32
C PRO A 156 -10.21 10.31 -12.48
N LYS A 157 -10.34 9.02 -12.81
CA LYS A 157 -11.63 8.34 -13.03
C LYS A 157 -11.55 6.88 -12.58
N ALA A 158 -12.69 6.29 -12.21
CA ALA A 158 -12.81 4.93 -11.68
C ALA A 158 -12.30 3.80 -12.61
N HIS A 159 -11.96 4.09 -13.86
CA HIS A 159 -11.38 3.14 -14.83
C HIS A 159 -9.97 3.50 -15.28
N TYR A 160 -9.43 4.65 -14.86
CA TYR A 160 -8.12 5.12 -15.29
C TYR A 160 -7.02 4.52 -14.40
N PRO A 161 -5.78 4.38 -14.89
CA PRO A 161 -4.65 4.02 -14.04
C PRO A 161 -4.41 5.09 -12.98
N PHE A 162 -3.82 4.68 -11.86
CA PHE A 162 -3.27 5.62 -10.90
C PHE A 162 -2.07 6.33 -11.51
N LYS A 163 -1.97 7.64 -11.31
CA LYS A 163 -0.78 8.43 -11.65
C LYS A 163 -0.07 8.86 -10.36
N VAL A 164 1.25 8.79 -10.34
CA VAL A 164 2.06 9.42 -9.28
C VAL A 164 2.06 10.92 -9.54
N ILE A 165 1.60 11.70 -8.57
CA ILE A 165 1.51 13.16 -8.64
C ILE A 165 2.54 13.85 -7.74
N GLY A 166 3.16 13.10 -6.83
CA GLY A 166 4.23 13.58 -5.97
C GLY A 166 4.96 12.42 -5.30
N THR A 167 6.20 12.66 -4.93
CA THR A 167 7.00 11.73 -4.11
C THR A 167 7.76 12.54 -3.07
N ILE A 168 7.77 12.03 -1.83
CA ILE A 168 8.37 12.65 -0.66
C ILE A 168 9.28 11.61 -0.03
N GLU A 169 10.52 11.99 0.26
CA GLU A 169 11.50 11.10 0.87
C GLU A 169 11.35 11.08 2.39
N LEU A 170 11.63 9.95 3.00
CA LEU A 170 11.64 9.77 4.45
C LEU A 170 12.96 10.28 5.02
N GLY A 171 12.91 10.89 6.21
CA GLY A 171 14.10 11.38 6.93
C GLY A 171 14.83 12.55 6.26
N LYS A 172 14.20 13.25 5.30
CA LYS A 172 14.76 14.46 4.68
C LYS A 172 13.99 15.72 5.07
N GLU A 173 14.75 16.77 5.35
CA GLU A 173 14.27 18.15 5.54
C GLU A 173 14.19 18.90 4.20
#